data_AF-A0A5C2HGL0-F1
#
_entry.id   AF-A0A5C2HGL0-F1
#
_cell.length_a   1.000
_cell.length_b   1.000
_cell.length_c   1.000
_cell.angle_alpha   90.00
_cell.angle_beta   90.00
_cell.angle_gamma   90.00
#
_symmetry.space_group_name_H-M   'P 1'
#
loop_
_entity.id
_entity.type
_entity.pdbx_description
1 polymer ?
#
loop_
_entity_poly.entity_id
_entity_poly.type
_entity_poly.pdbx_seq_one_letter_code
_entity_poly.pdbx_strand_id
1 'polypeptide(L)'
;MTSKQIAMDFIGRKIKEPTQIFNDIDIFKSILLWCRDAAREYFATQATKRFLIDYIDDVAQIVDKYMIDRVSKMYKKAIKNRNKLFENLCSPQKTIGWLIDRWINVFINLTTNKNYRAYIDIKNLNTNFCDNDYSFLDNKIEVELEFEKAKKLPKFEKIKLLKEVWEEARYDDFDEYDMLYLVEKLDLKLDEVFENKGDLEKLNLKKEQVGNCHSQLVIIF
;
A
#
# COMPACT_ATOMS: atom_id res chain seq x y z
N MET A 1 -4.65 22.76 13.17
CA MET A 1 -3.89 23.19 11.98
C MET A 1 -3.89 21.99 11.04
N THR A 2 -4.32 22.16 9.79
CA THR A 2 -4.44 21.06 8.82
C THR A 2 -3.09 20.70 8.21
N SER A 3 -2.94 19.47 7.69
CA SER A 3 -1.73 19.04 6.97
C SER A 3 -1.37 19.99 5.83
N LYS A 4 -2.39 20.52 5.14
CA LYS A 4 -2.21 21.57 4.13
C LYS A 4 -1.59 22.85 4.70
N GLN A 5 -2.09 23.35 5.84
CA GLN A 5 -1.54 24.55 6.49
C GLN A 5 -0.10 24.32 6.95
N ILE A 6 0.18 23.15 7.54
CA ILE A 6 1.54 22.79 7.99
C ILE A 6 2.51 22.76 6.80
N ALA A 7 2.14 22.13 5.69
CA ALA A 7 2.99 22.08 4.50
C ALA A 7 3.24 23.49 3.93
N MET A 8 2.20 24.32 3.84
CA MET A 8 2.32 25.71 3.40
C MET A 8 3.30 26.49 4.29
N ASP A 9 3.17 26.38 5.60
CA ASP A 9 4.02 27.14 6.53
C ASP A 9 5.44 26.59 6.63
N PHE A 10 5.61 25.27 6.73
CA PHE A 10 6.92 24.64 6.99
C PHE A 10 7.77 24.51 5.74
N ILE A 11 7.20 24.04 4.62
CA ILE A 11 7.92 23.93 3.35
C ILE A 11 8.02 25.31 2.70
N GLY A 12 6.93 26.08 2.68
CA GLY A 12 6.89 27.37 2.02
C GLY A 12 7.90 28.39 2.57
N ARG A 13 8.26 28.32 3.86
CA ARG A 13 9.32 29.15 4.46
C ARG A 13 10.73 28.81 3.99
N LYS A 14 10.97 27.57 3.54
CA LYS A 14 12.29 27.11 3.08
C LYS A 14 12.56 27.45 1.62
N ILE A 15 11.52 27.84 0.88
CA ILE A 15 11.58 28.15 -0.54
C ILE A 15 11.59 29.66 -0.72
N LYS A 16 12.56 30.18 -1.47
CA LYS A 16 12.65 31.63 -1.75
C LYS A 16 11.70 32.01 -2.87
N GLU A 17 11.75 31.27 -3.96
CA GLU A 17 11.00 31.57 -5.18
C GLU A 17 10.02 30.43 -5.52
N PRO A 18 8.74 30.72 -5.82
CA PRO A 18 7.74 29.69 -6.13
C PRO A 18 8.11 28.80 -7.31
N THR A 19 8.89 29.33 -8.25
CA THR A 19 9.36 28.62 -9.44
C THR A 19 10.30 27.45 -9.11
N GLN A 20 10.98 27.48 -7.95
CA GLN A 20 11.85 26.40 -7.48
C GLN A 20 11.07 25.09 -7.32
N ILE A 21 9.80 25.16 -6.93
CA ILE A 21 8.91 23.99 -6.78
C ILE A 21 8.81 23.18 -8.09
N PHE A 22 8.88 23.84 -9.24
CA PHE A 22 8.72 23.18 -10.55
C PHE A 22 10.05 22.87 -11.23
N ASN A 23 11.14 23.48 -10.78
CA ASN A 23 12.48 23.29 -11.36
C ASN A 23 13.32 22.28 -10.57
N ASP A 24 13.01 22.08 -9.29
CA ASP A 24 13.64 21.10 -8.41
C ASP A 24 12.64 19.97 -8.12
N ILE A 25 12.93 18.79 -8.65
CA ILE A 25 12.03 17.64 -8.53
C ILE A 25 11.93 17.11 -7.10
N ASP A 26 12.98 17.29 -6.29
CA ASP A 26 13.00 16.80 -4.91
C ASP A 26 12.14 17.69 -4.01
N ILE A 27 12.16 19.01 -4.26
CA ILE A 27 11.17 19.92 -3.65
C ILE A 27 9.75 19.50 -4.04
N PHE A 28 9.50 19.24 -5.33
CA PHE A 28 8.17 18.83 -5.78
C PHE A 28 7.70 17.55 -5.08
N LYS A 29 8.54 16.50 -5.06
CA LYS A 29 8.27 15.23 -4.39
C LYS A 29 8.05 15.40 -2.88
N SER A 30 8.81 16.27 -2.24
CA SER A 30 8.63 16.54 -0.80
C SER A 30 7.23 17.08 -0.49
N ILE A 31 6.63 17.86 -1.40
CA ILE A 31 5.27 18.38 -1.25
C ILE A 31 4.23 17.28 -1.48
N LEU A 32 4.48 16.34 -2.40
CA LEU A 32 3.57 15.22 -2.68
C LEU A 32 3.33 14.33 -1.45
N LEU A 33 4.33 14.19 -0.57
CA LEU A 33 4.16 13.47 0.70
C LEU A 33 3.03 14.08 1.55
N TRP A 34 2.96 15.41 1.62
CA TRP A 34 1.92 16.12 2.37
C TRP A 34 0.56 16.12 1.68
N CYS A 35 0.52 15.89 0.36
CA CYS A 35 -0.75 15.81 -0.37
C CYS A 35 -1.62 14.66 0.12
N ARG A 36 -1.01 13.53 0.52
CA ARG A 36 -1.72 12.33 1.00
C ARG A 36 -2.46 12.62 2.31
N ASP A 37 -1.77 13.20 3.28
CA ASP A 37 -2.38 13.55 4.58
C ASP A 37 -3.44 14.65 4.43
N ALA A 38 -3.17 15.65 3.59
CA ALA A 38 -4.17 16.66 3.27
C ALA A 38 -5.41 16.07 2.55
N ALA A 39 -5.23 15.04 1.72
CA ALA A 39 -6.33 14.33 1.08
C ALA A 39 -7.14 13.51 2.10
N ARG A 40 -6.49 12.81 3.04
CA ARG A 40 -7.17 12.10 4.14
C ARG A 40 -8.07 13.05 4.93
N GLU A 41 -7.52 14.18 5.36
CA GLU A 41 -8.26 15.22 6.06
C GLU A 41 -9.43 15.76 5.22
N TYR A 42 -9.18 16.05 3.93
CA TYR A 42 -10.21 16.56 3.04
C TYR A 42 -11.36 15.56 2.85
N PHE A 43 -11.09 14.30 2.54
CA PHE A 43 -12.13 13.29 2.34
C PHE A 43 -12.88 12.94 3.63
N ALA A 44 -12.24 13.02 4.79
CA ALA A 44 -12.91 12.83 6.08
C ALA A 44 -14.03 13.85 6.32
N THR A 45 -13.91 15.07 5.78
CA THR A 45 -14.96 16.10 5.84
C THR A 45 -16.07 15.93 4.82
N GLN A 46 -15.92 15.05 3.83
CA GLN A 46 -16.82 14.90 2.69
C GLN A 46 -17.53 13.55 2.74
N ALA A 47 -18.76 13.52 3.29
CA ALA A 47 -19.53 12.27 3.48
C ALA A 47 -19.59 11.37 2.22
N THR A 48 -19.79 11.97 1.03
CA THR A 48 -19.86 11.25 -0.24
C THR A 48 -18.53 10.72 -0.76
N LYS A 49 -17.41 11.18 -0.20
CA LYS A 49 -16.04 10.82 -0.63
C LYS A 49 -15.24 10.12 0.47
N ARG A 50 -15.83 9.92 1.65
CA ARG A 50 -15.15 9.33 2.80
C ARG A 50 -14.57 7.95 2.51
N PHE A 51 -15.25 7.17 1.66
CA PHE A 51 -14.78 5.86 1.19
C PHE A 51 -13.44 5.91 0.43
N LEU A 52 -13.04 7.07 -0.11
CA LEU A 52 -11.78 7.22 -0.82
C LEU A 52 -10.56 7.21 0.11
N ILE A 53 -10.76 7.42 1.42
CA ILE A 53 -9.69 7.40 2.41
C ILE A 53 -8.95 6.06 2.38
N ASP A 54 -9.70 4.97 2.27
CA ASP A 54 -9.19 3.60 2.32
C ASP A 54 -8.32 3.24 1.11
N TYR A 55 -8.40 4.02 0.02
CA TYR A 55 -7.66 3.80 -1.23
C TYR A 55 -6.53 4.80 -1.44
N ILE A 56 -6.27 5.70 -0.46
CA ILE A 56 -5.28 6.76 -0.66
C ILE A 56 -3.90 6.18 -0.93
N ASP A 57 -3.44 5.23 -0.12
CA ASP A 57 -2.08 4.70 -0.25
C ASP A 57 -1.90 3.86 -1.51
N ASP A 58 -2.93 3.10 -1.91
CA ASP A 58 -2.93 2.30 -3.15
C ASP A 58 -2.81 3.18 -4.40
N VAL A 59 -3.54 4.30 -4.42
CA VAL A 59 -3.64 5.17 -5.60
C VAL A 59 -2.59 6.28 -5.58
N ALA A 60 -2.00 6.59 -4.43
CA ALA A 60 -1.10 7.73 -4.27
C ALA A 60 0.10 7.69 -5.21
N GLN A 61 0.74 6.53 -5.37
CA GLN A 61 1.89 6.40 -6.28
C GLN A 61 1.51 6.72 -7.73
N ILE A 62 0.30 6.33 -8.15
CA ILE A 62 -0.21 6.60 -9.50
C ILE A 62 -0.48 8.09 -9.69
N VAL A 63 -1.05 8.76 -8.67
CA VAL A 63 -1.31 10.20 -8.68
C VAL A 63 0.01 10.99 -8.68
N ASP A 64 0.98 10.56 -7.87
CA ASP A 64 2.31 11.16 -7.78
C ASP A 64 3.03 11.10 -9.13
N LYS A 65 3.07 9.92 -9.75
CA LYS A 65 3.61 9.72 -11.11
C LYS A 65 2.88 10.60 -12.12
N TYR A 66 1.54 10.64 -12.06
CA TYR A 66 0.74 11.49 -12.93
C TYR A 66 1.13 12.98 -12.82
N MET A 67 1.34 13.46 -11.59
CA MET A 67 1.73 14.85 -11.31
C MET A 67 3.16 15.13 -11.78
N ILE A 68 4.11 14.24 -11.46
CA ILE A 68 5.54 14.32 -11.83
C ILE A 68 5.72 14.41 -13.35
N ASP A 69 5.08 13.52 -14.11
CA ASP A 69 5.15 13.50 -15.58
C ASP A 69 4.65 14.79 -16.23
N ARG A 70 3.91 15.60 -15.48
CA ARG A 70 3.26 16.83 -15.96
C ARG A 70 3.83 18.10 -15.36
N VAL A 71 4.83 18.05 -14.47
CA VAL A 71 5.41 19.24 -13.79
C VAL A 71 5.81 20.31 -14.80
N SER A 72 6.67 19.97 -15.75
CA SER A 72 7.16 20.92 -16.77
C SER A 72 6.02 21.48 -17.62
N LYS A 73 5.08 20.63 -18.05
CA LYS A 73 3.93 21.03 -18.86
C LYS A 73 2.98 21.94 -18.08
N MET A 74 2.78 21.66 -16.80
CA MET A 74 1.93 22.41 -15.88
C MET A 74 2.46 23.82 -15.69
N TYR A 75 3.76 23.95 -15.40
CA TYR A 75 4.43 25.24 -15.24
C TYR A 75 4.42 26.05 -16.55
N LYS A 76 4.84 25.46 -17.68
CA LYS A 76 4.81 26.13 -18.99
C LYS A 76 3.41 26.64 -19.36
N LYS A 77 2.37 25.82 -19.10
CA LYS A 77 0.98 26.20 -19.36
C LYS A 77 0.51 27.32 -18.43
N ALA A 78 0.98 27.36 -17.18
CA ALA A 78 0.67 28.46 -16.26
C ALA A 78 1.20 29.79 -16.80
N ILE A 79 2.47 29.85 -17.19
CA ILE A 79 3.07 31.08 -17.74
C ILE A 79 2.39 31.48 -19.05
N LYS A 80 2.18 30.54 -19.98
CA LYS A 80 1.57 30.83 -21.29
C LYS A 80 0.14 31.32 -21.18
N ASN A 81 -0.67 30.66 -20.36
CA ASN A 81 -2.12 30.89 -20.33
C ASN A 81 -2.56 31.78 -19.16
N ARG A 82 -1.64 32.18 -18.27
CA ARG A 82 -1.91 32.93 -17.04
C ARG A 82 -3.09 32.34 -16.25
N ASN A 83 -3.10 31.02 -16.09
CA ASN A 83 -4.18 30.30 -15.43
C ASN A 83 -4.11 30.40 -13.89
N LYS A 84 -4.99 29.68 -13.16
CA LYS A 84 -5.00 29.68 -11.69
C LYS A 84 -3.64 29.35 -11.04
N LEU A 85 -2.79 28.51 -11.65
CA LEU A 85 -1.44 28.29 -11.12
C LEU A 85 -0.59 29.56 -11.21
N PHE A 86 -0.69 30.32 -12.31
CA PHE A 86 0.02 31.59 -12.47
C PHE A 86 -0.30 32.58 -11.35
N GLU A 87 -1.57 32.70 -10.96
CA GLU A 87 -1.99 33.54 -9.84
C GLU A 87 -1.39 33.08 -8.50
N ASN A 88 -1.13 31.78 -8.34
CA ASN A 88 -0.58 31.21 -7.11
C ASN A 88 0.96 31.22 -7.06
N LEU A 89 1.63 31.42 -8.21
CA LEU A 89 3.09 31.63 -8.31
C LEU A 89 3.56 32.97 -7.71
N CYS A 90 2.69 33.73 -7.04
CA CYS A 90 3.08 34.93 -6.28
C CYS A 90 3.69 34.62 -4.91
N SER A 91 3.48 33.41 -4.35
CA SER A 91 4.19 32.98 -3.14
C SER A 91 4.35 31.46 -3.05
N PRO A 92 5.41 30.96 -2.39
CA PRO A 92 5.63 29.52 -2.25
C PRO A 92 4.48 28.84 -1.50
N GLN A 93 3.95 29.50 -0.46
CA GLN A 93 2.84 29.00 0.34
C GLN A 93 1.58 28.82 -0.51
N LYS A 94 1.22 29.81 -1.34
CA LYS A 94 0.06 29.72 -2.22
C LYS A 94 0.26 28.66 -3.30
N THR A 95 1.47 28.54 -3.83
CA THR A 95 1.82 27.50 -4.82
C THR A 95 1.70 26.09 -4.22
N ILE A 96 2.21 25.87 -3.00
CA ILE A 96 2.07 24.60 -2.26
C ILE A 96 0.59 24.28 -2.02
N GLY A 97 -0.19 25.26 -1.52
CA GLY A 97 -1.61 25.10 -1.29
C GLY A 97 -2.37 24.72 -2.57
N TRP A 98 -2.03 25.37 -3.68
CA TRP A 98 -2.58 25.04 -5.00
C TRP A 98 -2.17 23.64 -5.47
N LEU A 99 -0.93 23.21 -5.21
CA LEU A 99 -0.45 21.89 -5.59
C LEU A 99 -1.21 20.77 -4.85
N ILE A 100 -1.43 20.95 -3.55
CA ILE A 100 -2.21 20.02 -2.72
C ILE A 100 -3.64 19.92 -3.25
N ASP A 101 -4.29 21.05 -3.53
CA ASP A 101 -5.63 21.05 -4.14
C ASP A 101 -5.62 20.37 -5.50
N ARG A 102 -4.57 20.57 -6.29
CA ARG A 102 -4.42 19.94 -7.60
C ARG A 102 -4.29 18.43 -7.47
N TRP A 103 -3.50 17.94 -6.52
CA TRP A 103 -3.32 16.52 -6.24
C TRP A 103 -4.64 15.85 -5.86
N ILE A 104 -5.39 16.43 -4.91
CA ILE A 104 -6.71 15.94 -4.49
C ILE A 104 -7.67 15.87 -5.68
N ASN A 105 -7.68 16.90 -6.53
CA ASN A 105 -8.51 16.90 -7.73
C ASN A 105 -8.08 15.83 -8.74
N VAL A 106 -6.79 15.59 -8.90
CA VAL A 106 -6.30 14.50 -9.76
C VAL A 106 -6.75 13.16 -9.19
N PHE A 107 -6.57 12.92 -7.90
CA PHE A 107 -7.06 11.73 -7.21
C PHE A 107 -8.53 11.45 -7.54
N ILE A 108 -9.42 12.41 -7.25
CA ILE A 108 -10.87 12.26 -7.52
C ILE A 108 -11.15 11.96 -9.00
N ASN A 109 -10.45 12.63 -9.93
CA ASN A 109 -10.64 12.39 -11.35
C ASN A 109 -10.18 11.00 -11.78
N LEU A 110 -9.06 10.52 -11.26
CA LEU A 110 -8.57 9.18 -11.54
C LEU A 110 -9.50 8.11 -10.95
N THR A 111 -10.07 8.31 -9.76
CA THR A 111 -10.81 7.26 -9.05
C THR A 111 -12.32 7.27 -9.28
N THR A 112 -12.90 8.41 -9.65
CA THR A 112 -14.37 8.58 -9.65
C THR A 112 -14.93 9.01 -11.00
N ASN A 113 -14.11 9.56 -11.90
CA ASN A 113 -14.58 10.02 -13.20
C ASN A 113 -14.25 9.02 -14.32
N LYS A 114 -15.21 8.16 -14.66
CA LYS A 114 -15.08 7.15 -15.73
C LYS A 114 -14.71 7.71 -17.10
N ASN A 115 -15.02 8.98 -17.37
CA ASN A 115 -14.69 9.65 -18.64
C ASN A 115 -13.27 10.21 -18.66
N TYR A 116 -12.57 10.18 -17.53
CA TYR A 116 -11.20 10.65 -17.45
C TYR A 116 -10.28 9.65 -18.15
N ARG A 117 -9.41 10.13 -19.04
CA ARG A 117 -8.54 9.26 -19.87
C ARG A 117 -7.70 8.28 -19.04
N ALA A 118 -7.30 8.68 -17.83
CA ALA A 118 -6.50 7.86 -16.92
C ALA A 118 -7.34 7.33 -15.75
N TYR A 119 -8.66 7.17 -15.93
CA TYR A 119 -9.54 6.60 -14.92
C TYR A 119 -9.07 5.21 -14.49
N ILE A 120 -9.20 4.94 -13.20
CA ILE A 120 -8.84 3.70 -12.52
C ILE A 120 -10.09 3.20 -11.83
N ASP A 121 -10.46 1.95 -12.09
CA ASP A 121 -11.54 1.32 -11.36
C ASP A 121 -11.02 0.84 -9.99
N ILE A 122 -11.13 1.71 -9.00
CA ILE A 122 -10.66 1.45 -7.64
C ILE A 122 -11.36 0.26 -6.97
N LYS A 123 -12.55 -0.14 -7.43
CA LYS A 123 -13.22 -1.34 -6.91
C LYS A 123 -12.53 -2.63 -7.35
N ASN A 124 -11.80 -2.58 -8.47
CA ASN A 124 -11.03 -3.69 -9.03
C ASN A 124 -9.53 -3.57 -8.67
N LEU A 125 -9.10 -2.57 -7.89
CA LEU A 125 -7.77 -2.60 -7.29
C LEU A 125 -7.64 -3.76 -6.29
N ASN A 126 -8.77 -4.20 -5.72
CA ASN A 126 -8.89 -5.40 -4.87
C ASN A 126 -9.03 -6.72 -5.64
N THR A 127 -8.82 -6.75 -6.96
CA THR A 127 -8.78 -8.02 -7.71
C THR A 127 -7.35 -8.47 -7.97
N ASN A 128 -6.98 -9.51 -7.21
CA ASN A 128 -5.81 -10.38 -7.33
C ASN A 128 -4.47 -9.78 -6.88
N PHE A 129 -4.15 -9.99 -5.61
CA PHE A 129 -2.79 -10.45 -5.25
C PHE A 129 -2.55 -11.80 -5.96
N CYS A 130 -2.30 -11.77 -7.26
CA CYS A 130 -1.49 -12.80 -7.89
C CYS A 130 -0.06 -12.29 -7.76
N ASP A 131 0.60 -12.74 -6.71
CA ASP A 131 2.04 -12.63 -6.51
C ASP A 131 2.78 -13.20 -7.73
N ASN A 132 3.06 -12.36 -8.71
CA ASN A 132 3.95 -12.76 -9.79
C ASN A 132 4.93 -11.67 -10.23
N ASP A 133 4.96 -10.48 -9.61
CA ASP A 133 5.95 -9.45 -9.98
C ASP A 133 6.23 -8.36 -8.92
N TYR A 134 6.14 -8.68 -7.62
CA TYR A 134 6.70 -7.80 -6.58
C TYR A 134 8.12 -8.23 -6.21
N SER A 135 9.08 -7.47 -6.76
CA SER A 135 10.43 -7.20 -6.27
C SER A 135 10.80 -7.86 -4.92
N PHE A 136 11.55 -8.96 -5.03
CA PHE A 136 12.17 -9.77 -3.98
C PHE A 136 13.07 -9.03 -2.95
N LEU A 137 13.16 -7.69 -2.99
CA LEU A 137 14.08 -6.92 -2.15
C LEU A 137 13.46 -6.31 -0.88
N ASP A 138 12.19 -5.88 -0.90
CA ASP A 138 11.59 -5.18 0.27
C ASP A 138 11.03 -6.17 1.32
N ASN A 139 10.42 -7.29 0.88
CA ASN A 139 9.88 -8.29 1.81
C ASN A 139 10.94 -8.99 2.66
N LYS A 140 12.20 -9.04 2.20
CA LYS A 140 13.25 -9.76 2.94
C LYS A 140 13.59 -9.06 4.26
N ILE A 141 13.61 -7.73 4.27
CA ILE A 141 13.94 -6.92 5.46
C ILE A 141 12.79 -7.00 6.48
N GLU A 142 11.54 -6.94 6.02
CA GLU A 142 10.37 -6.98 6.88
C GLU A 142 10.17 -8.38 7.49
N VAL A 143 10.32 -9.43 6.68
CA VAL A 143 10.31 -10.82 7.15
C VAL A 143 11.48 -11.09 8.12
N GLU A 144 12.70 -10.62 7.83
CA GLU A 144 13.84 -10.75 8.76
C GLU A 144 13.59 -10.03 10.10
N LEU A 145 12.97 -8.84 10.08
CA LEU A 145 12.60 -8.08 11.28
C LEU A 145 11.52 -8.79 12.12
N GLU A 146 10.53 -9.42 11.49
CA GLU A 146 9.50 -10.20 12.18
C GLU A 146 10.07 -11.47 12.82
N PHE A 147 10.97 -12.17 12.12
CA PHE A 147 11.69 -13.31 12.71
C PHE A 147 12.60 -12.90 13.87
N GLU A 148 13.29 -11.75 13.78
CA GLU A 148 14.09 -11.25 14.90
C GLU A 148 13.25 -10.91 16.14
N LYS A 149 12.03 -10.41 15.95
CA LYS A 149 11.08 -10.18 17.06
C LYS A 149 10.61 -11.51 17.65
N ALA A 150 10.21 -12.46 16.81
CA ALA A 150 9.76 -13.79 17.24
C ALA A 150 10.86 -14.56 18.01
N LYS A 151 12.13 -14.41 17.63
CA LYS A 151 13.27 -14.99 18.34
C LYS A 151 13.42 -14.50 19.79
N LYS A 152 13.04 -13.24 20.06
CA LYS A 152 13.14 -12.60 21.39
C LYS A 152 11.98 -12.98 22.31
N LEU A 153 10.94 -13.65 21.80
CA LEU A 153 9.81 -14.10 22.60
C LEU A 153 10.23 -15.22 23.57
N PRO A 154 9.58 -15.32 24.75
CA PRO A 154 9.77 -16.45 25.63
C PRO A 154 9.31 -17.76 24.95
N LYS A 155 9.93 -18.89 25.32
CA LYS A 155 9.71 -20.21 24.71
C LYS A 155 8.23 -20.58 24.55
N PHE A 156 7.44 -20.31 25.58
CA PHE A 156 5.99 -20.56 25.58
C PHE A 156 5.24 -19.79 24.47
N GLU A 157 5.58 -18.52 24.26
CA GLU A 157 4.95 -17.70 23.23
C GLU A 157 5.39 -18.10 21.82
N LYS A 158 6.65 -18.53 21.65
CA LYS A 158 7.13 -19.11 20.38
C LYS A 158 6.34 -20.36 19.99
N ILE A 159 6.11 -21.27 20.95
CA ILE A 159 5.31 -22.49 20.72
C ILE A 159 3.87 -22.13 20.36
N LYS A 160 3.27 -21.17 21.07
CA LYS A 160 1.91 -20.69 20.78
C LYS A 160 1.80 -20.13 19.36
N LEU A 161 2.74 -19.27 18.98
CA LEU A 161 2.81 -18.68 17.64
C LEU A 161 2.90 -19.75 16.55
N LEU A 162 3.77 -20.75 16.71
CA LEU A 162 3.93 -21.82 15.73
C LEU A 162 2.67 -22.70 15.59
N LYS A 163 1.92 -22.92 16.68
CA LYS A 163 0.62 -23.61 16.61
C LYS A 163 -0.43 -22.78 15.89
N GLU A 164 -0.46 -21.47 16.11
CA GLU A 164 -1.37 -20.56 15.39
C GLU A 164 -1.06 -20.56 13.89
N VAL A 165 0.22 -20.47 13.51
CA VAL A 165 0.67 -20.58 12.12
C VAL A 165 0.22 -21.90 11.48
N TRP A 166 0.35 -23.02 12.19
CA TRP A 166 -0.09 -24.33 11.68
C TRP A 166 -1.61 -24.40 11.44
N GLU A 167 -2.41 -23.89 12.38
CA GLU A 167 -3.88 -23.90 12.24
C GLU A 167 -4.37 -22.97 11.13
N GLU A 168 -3.75 -21.80 10.97
CA GLU A 168 -4.08 -20.87 9.88
C GLU A 168 -3.71 -21.44 8.52
N ALA A 169 -2.57 -22.14 8.45
CA ALA A 169 -2.04 -22.69 7.20
C ALA A 169 -2.57 -24.12 6.89
N ARG A 170 -3.50 -24.64 7.69
CA ARG A 170 -4.06 -26.00 7.59
C ARG A 170 -4.67 -26.31 6.22
N TYR A 171 -5.20 -25.30 5.53
CA TYR A 171 -5.84 -25.42 4.22
C TYR A 171 -5.00 -24.84 3.07
N ASP A 172 -3.77 -24.41 3.34
CA ASP A 172 -2.83 -23.87 2.36
C ASP A 172 -1.79 -24.92 1.91
N ASP A 173 -0.82 -24.54 1.08
CA ASP A 173 0.29 -25.42 0.64
C ASP A 173 1.34 -25.69 1.73
N PHE A 174 1.47 -24.82 2.74
CA PHE A 174 2.42 -24.86 3.86
C PHE A 174 2.59 -26.22 4.60
N ASP A 175 3.63 -27.00 4.34
CA ASP A 175 3.72 -28.39 4.79
C ASP A 175 4.58 -28.62 6.07
N GLU A 176 4.84 -29.89 6.41
CA GLU A 176 5.68 -30.26 7.55
C GLU A 176 7.13 -29.74 7.40
N TYR A 177 7.67 -29.65 6.17
CA TYR A 177 9.01 -29.13 5.93
C TYR A 177 9.07 -27.62 6.17
N ASP A 178 8.02 -26.89 5.79
CA ASP A 178 7.91 -25.46 6.09
C ASP A 178 7.83 -25.22 7.61
N MET A 179 7.06 -26.03 8.32
CA MET A 179 6.99 -25.96 9.79
C MET A 179 8.35 -26.29 10.43
N LEU A 180 9.06 -27.32 9.95
CA LEU A 180 10.40 -27.67 10.44
C LEU A 180 11.36 -26.49 10.27
N TYR A 181 11.31 -25.80 9.13
CA TYR A 181 12.12 -24.62 8.88
C TYR A 181 11.84 -23.49 9.89
N LEU A 182 10.57 -23.21 10.21
CA LEU A 182 10.20 -22.18 11.20
C LEU A 182 10.67 -22.54 12.61
N VAL A 183 10.50 -23.80 12.99
CA VAL A 183 10.87 -24.33 14.31
C VAL A 183 12.39 -24.22 14.52
N GLU A 184 13.18 -24.65 13.53
CA GLU A 184 14.64 -24.52 13.56
C GLU A 184 15.06 -23.04 13.60
N LYS A 185 14.37 -22.17 12.85
CA LYS A 185 14.64 -20.73 12.86
C LYS A 185 14.35 -20.05 14.18
N LEU A 186 13.50 -20.62 15.03
CA LEU A 186 13.17 -20.10 16.36
C LEU A 186 13.96 -20.75 17.51
N ASP A 187 14.95 -21.58 17.17
CA ASP A 187 15.79 -22.37 18.08
C ASP A 187 14.96 -23.35 18.94
N LEU A 188 13.98 -24.00 18.31
CA LEU A 188 13.11 -25.03 18.88
C LEU A 188 13.28 -26.35 18.13
N LYS A 189 12.70 -27.41 18.68
CA LYS A 189 12.50 -28.68 17.98
C LYS A 189 11.03 -28.98 17.77
N LEU A 190 10.72 -29.76 16.73
CA LEU A 190 9.34 -30.03 16.31
C LEU A 190 8.55 -30.74 17.42
N ASP A 191 9.21 -31.64 18.15
CA ASP A 191 8.69 -32.37 19.31
C ASP A 191 8.46 -31.48 20.55
N GLU A 192 9.03 -30.27 20.59
CA GLU A 192 8.73 -29.28 21.63
C GLU A 192 7.49 -28.43 21.31
N VAL A 193 7.04 -28.45 20.06
CA VAL A 193 5.87 -27.71 19.57
C VAL A 193 4.67 -28.65 19.43
N PHE A 194 4.87 -29.81 18.83
CA PHE A 194 3.85 -30.83 18.58
C PHE A 194 4.24 -32.14 19.27
N GLU A 195 3.38 -32.61 20.18
CA GLU A 195 3.70 -33.78 21.02
C GLU A 195 3.49 -35.09 20.24
N ASN A 196 2.59 -35.11 19.24
CA ASN A 196 2.30 -36.27 18.42
C ASN A 196 2.63 -36.01 16.95
N LYS A 197 3.17 -37.01 16.26
CA LYS A 197 3.39 -36.95 14.80
C LYS A 197 2.09 -36.71 14.00
N GLY A 198 0.95 -37.12 14.55
CA GLY A 198 -0.37 -36.89 13.95
C GLY A 198 -0.87 -35.44 14.04
N ASP A 199 -0.22 -34.58 14.83
CA ASP A 199 -0.62 -33.18 14.97
C ASP A 199 -0.32 -32.36 13.70
N LEU A 200 0.56 -32.88 12.82
CA LEU A 200 0.94 -32.30 11.54
C LEU A 200 0.24 -32.95 10.33
N GLU A 201 -0.82 -33.75 10.56
CA GLU A 201 -1.57 -34.36 9.46
C GLU A 201 -2.48 -33.34 8.76
N LYS A 202 -2.14 -33.00 7.52
CA LYS A 202 -3.03 -32.29 6.62
C LYS A 202 -4.06 -33.24 6.01
N LEU A 203 -5.31 -32.77 5.93
CA LEU A 203 -6.37 -33.44 5.16
C LEU A 203 -6.02 -33.35 3.67
N ASN A 204 -5.43 -34.41 3.12
CA ASN A 204 -5.17 -34.51 1.69
C ASN A 204 -6.50 -34.70 0.95
N LEU A 205 -7.01 -33.62 0.36
CA LEU A 205 -8.26 -33.61 -0.39
C LEU A 205 -7.97 -33.48 -1.89
N LYS A 206 -8.53 -34.37 -2.70
CA LYS A 206 -8.52 -34.25 -4.16
C LYS A 206 -9.92 -34.05 -4.68
N LYS A 207 -10.04 -33.18 -5.68
CA LYS A 207 -11.26 -33.01 -6.45
C LYS A 207 -11.37 -34.16 -7.46
N GLU A 208 -12.37 -35.00 -7.28
CA GLU A 208 -12.68 -36.11 -8.19
C GLU A 208 -13.98 -35.83 -8.93
N GLN A 209 -14.01 -36.19 -10.22
CA GLN A 209 -15.16 -35.97 -11.07
C GLN A 209 -16.17 -37.09 -10.83
N VAL A 210 -17.37 -36.71 -10.39
CA VAL A 210 -18.50 -37.63 -10.24
C VAL A 210 -19.46 -37.38 -11.41
N GLY A 211 -20.11 -38.43 -11.91
CA GLY A 211 -20.89 -38.39 -13.15
C GLY A 211 -21.87 -37.21 -13.26
N ASN A 212 -22.14 -36.79 -14.50
CA ASN A 212 -22.89 -35.57 -14.86
C ASN A 212 -22.29 -34.26 -14.32
N CYS A 213 -21.11 -33.90 -14.83
CA CYS A 213 -20.53 -32.55 -14.69
C CYS A 213 -20.41 -32.01 -13.25
N HIS A 214 -20.38 -32.90 -12.25
CA HIS A 214 -20.23 -32.54 -10.85
C HIS A 214 -18.89 -33.04 -10.32
N SER A 215 -18.41 -32.43 -9.25
CA SER A 215 -17.16 -32.84 -8.62
C SER A 215 -17.37 -32.88 -7.12
N GLN A 216 -16.73 -33.85 -6.47
CA GLN A 216 -16.72 -33.99 -5.02
C GLN A 216 -15.28 -33.99 -4.52
N LEU A 217 -15.07 -33.50 -3.31
CA LEU A 217 -13.80 -33.62 -2.60
C LEU A 217 -13.74 -35.00 -1.95
N VAL A 218 -12.65 -35.72 -2.22
CA VAL A 218 -12.40 -37.06 -1.69
C VAL A 218 -11.12 -37.01 -0.88
N ILE A 219 -11.14 -37.64 0.30
CA ILE A 219 -9.97 -37.78 1.18
C ILE A 219 -9.06 -38.85 0.56
N ILE A 220 -7.78 -38.52 0.41
CA ILE A 220 -6.75 -39.47 -0.01
C ILE A 220 -5.86 -39.76 1.20
N PHE A 221 -5.64 -41.05 1.44
CA PHE A 221 -4.71 -41.56 2.45
C PHE A 221 -3.33 -41.81 1.83
#